data_AF-A0A6I1NSS7-F1
#
_entry.id   AF-A0A6I1NSS7-F1
#
_cell.length_a   1.000
_cell.length_b   1.000
_cell.length_c   1.000
_cell.angle_alpha   90.00
_cell.angle_beta   90.00
_cell.angle_gamma   90.00
#
_symmetry.space_group_name_H-M   'P 1'
#
loop_
_entity.id
_entity.type
_entity.pdbx_description
1 polymer ?
#
loop_
_entity_poly.entity_id
_entity_poly.type
_entity_poly.pdbx_seq_one_letter_code
_entity_poly.pdbx_strand_id
1 'polypeptide(L)'
;DTMQNRPEYADVVAEVADYLKRRLQLCLDAGIARERLLVDPGFGFGKTLEHNLALLKRLDEIERIAGAPLLVGLSRKSMLGAITGEDAPSERLGASVAAALESARRGAAVIRAHDVKATRQALQLWQALRES
;
A
#
# COMPACT_ATOMS: atom_id res chain seq x y z
N ASP A 1 17.22 9.24 -10.13
CA ASP A 1 16.41 10.43 -10.45
C ASP A 1 15.62 10.30 -11.77
N THR A 2 14.89 9.19 -11.97
CA THR A 2 14.14 8.94 -13.23
C THR A 2 12.71 8.44 -13.03
N MET A 3 12.29 8.10 -11.80
CA MET A 3 11.00 7.45 -11.56
C MET A 3 9.78 8.33 -11.84
N GLN A 4 9.91 9.67 -11.75
CA GLN A 4 8.76 10.59 -11.86
C GLN A 4 8.52 11.09 -13.29
N ASN A 5 9.36 10.75 -14.27
CA ASN A 5 9.21 11.20 -15.64
C ASN A 5 8.33 10.22 -16.44
N ARG A 6 7.02 10.46 -16.44
CA ARG A 6 5.98 9.73 -17.22
C ARG A 6 6.07 8.19 -17.09
N PRO A 7 5.73 7.63 -15.92
CA PRO A 7 5.59 6.19 -15.81
C PRO A 7 4.45 5.72 -16.71
N GLU A 8 4.77 4.92 -17.72
CA GLU A 8 3.79 4.26 -18.58
C GLU A 8 3.63 2.81 -18.11
N TYR A 9 2.43 2.47 -17.64
CA TYR A 9 2.03 1.11 -17.31
C TYR A 9 0.84 0.75 -18.20
N ALA A 10 0.83 -0.46 -18.75
CA ALA A 10 -0.36 -1.01 -19.40
C ALA A 10 -1.37 -1.48 -18.35
N ASP A 11 -0.89 -2.17 -17.31
CA ASP A 11 -1.63 -2.44 -16.08
C ASP A 11 -0.67 -2.37 -14.89
N VAL A 12 -0.68 -1.24 -14.18
CA VAL A 12 0.21 -1.01 -13.04
C VAL A 12 0.07 -2.08 -11.95
N VAL A 13 -1.10 -2.69 -11.80
CA VAL A 13 -1.34 -3.70 -10.76
C VAL A 13 -0.64 -4.99 -11.14
N ALA A 14 -0.86 -5.48 -12.37
CA ALA A 14 -0.22 -6.69 -12.87
C ALA A 14 1.31 -6.54 -12.91
N GLU A 15 1.79 -5.42 -13.44
CA GLU A 15 3.23 -5.17 -13.59
C GLU A 15 3.95 -5.05 -12.24
N VAL A 16 3.36 -4.35 -11.26
CA VAL A 16 3.91 -4.26 -9.90
C VAL A 16 3.87 -5.62 -9.20
N ALA A 17 2.76 -6.35 -9.30
CA ALA A 17 2.64 -7.65 -8.65
C ALA A 17 3.63 -8.67 -9.22
N ASP A 18 3.81 -8.71 -10.55
CA ASP A 18 4.80 -9.55 -11.20
C ASP A 18 6.23 -9.16 -10.84
N TYR A 19 6.51 -7.87 -10.74
CA TYR A 19 7.80 -7.38 -10.24
C TYR A 19 8.06 -7.91 -8.82
N LEU A 20 7.10 -7.74 -7.91
CA LEU A 20 7.23 -8.19 -6.52
C LEU A 20 7.37 -9.71 -6.43
N LYS A 21 6.63 -10.48 -7.23
CA LYS A 21 6.75 -11.94 -7.33
C LYS A 21 8.18 -12.35 -7.70
N ARG A 22 8.77 -11.72 -8.72
CA ARG A 22 10.15 -12.00 -9.14
C ARG A 22 11.15 -11.65 -8.03
N ARG A 23 10.97 -10.51 -7.36
CA ARG A 23 11.83 -10.11 -6.24
C ARG A 23 11.74 -11.06 -5.06
N LEU A 24 10.53 -11.51 -4.74
CA LEU A 24 10.28 -12.52 -3.71
C LEU A 24 11.04 -13.81 -4.04
N GLN A 25 10.93 -14.33 -5.27
CA GLN A 25 11.60 -15.55 -5.67
C GLN A 25 13.13 -15.44 -5.52
N LEU A 26 13.71 -14.30 -5.93
CA LEU A 26 15.15 -14.05 -5.75
C LEU A 26 15.59 -14.11 -4.28
N CYS A 27 14.75 -13.64 -3.36
CA CYS A 27 15.04 -13.73 -1.91
C CYS A 27 14.95 -15.18 -1.41
N LEU A 28 13.98 -15.96 -1.89
CA LEU A 28 13.82 -17.37 -1.54
C LEU A 28 15.00 -18.20 -2.05
N ASP A 29 15.41 -17.96 -3.30
CA ASP A 29 16.55 -18.64 -3.92
C ASP A 29 17.87 -18.32 -3.19
N ALA A 30 17.96 -17.14 -2.59
CA ALA A 30 19.07 -16.74 -1.72
C ALA A 30 19.00 -17.34 -0.30
N GLY A 31 18.01 -18.18 0.00
CA GLY A 31 17.85 -18.87 1.28
C GLY A 31 17.15 -18.05 2.37
N ILE A 32 16.51 -16.92 2.04
CA ILE A 32 15.71 -16.18 3.02
C ILE A 32 14.39 -16.90 3.23
N ALA A 33 14.12 -17.32 4.47
CA ALA A 33 12.89 -18.00 4.84
C ALA A 33 11.64 -17.16 4.49
N ARG A 34 10.61 -17.84 3.97
CA ARG A 34 9.39 -17.24 3.44
C ARG A 34 8.67 -16.35 4.44
N GLU A 35 8.65 -16.77 5.69
CA GLU A 35 7.95 -16.14 6.82
C GLU A 35 8.61 -14.81 7.23
N ARG A 36 9.82 -14.53 6.71
CA ARG A 36 10.57 -13.29 6.93
C ARG A 36 10.35 -12.26 5.82
N LEU A 37 9.52 -12.57 4.83
CA LEU A 37 9.34 -11.75 3.63
C LEU A 37 7.93 -11.14 3.58
N LEU A 38 7.92 -9.83 3.37
CA LEU A 38 6.76 -9.00 3.06
C LEU A 38 7.02 -8.31 1.73
N VAL A 39 5.96 -7.88 1.04
CA VAL A 39 6.08 -7.06 -0.17
C VAL A 39 5.31 -5.75 -0.04
N ASP A 40 5.83 -4.68 -0.65
CA ASP A 40 5.21 -3.34 -0.65
C ASP A 40 5.04 -2.87 -2.10
N PRO A 41 3.81 -2.54 -2.55
CA PRO A 41 3.57 -2.06 -3.92
C PRO A 41 4.15 -0.67 -4.22
N GLY A 42 4.70 0.00 -3.21
CA GLY A 42 5.48 1.22 -3.38
C GLY A 42 4.63 2.39 -3.85
N PHE A 43 3.57 2.73 -3.10
CA PHE A 43 2.75 3.92 -3.40
C PHE A 43 3.60 5.18 -3.53
N GLY A 44 3.31 6.06 -4.49
CA GLY A 44 4.05 7.31 -4.71
C GLY A 44 5.44 7.18 -5.34
N PHE A 45 5.96 5.97 -5.56
CA PHE A 45 7.23 5.74 -6.25
C PHE A 45 6.99 5.53 -7.75
N GLY A 46 7.14 6.60 -8.53
CA GLY A 46 6.98 6.60 -9.98
C GLY A 46 5.58 6.23 -10.44
N LYS A 47 4.56 6.79 -9.79
CA LYS A 47 3.15 6.46 -10.03
C LYS A 47 2.30 7.73 -10.01
N THR A 48 1.42 7.87 -11.00
CA THR A 48 0.42 8.94 -11.04
C THR A 48 -0.66 8.71 -9.97
N LEU A 49 -1.57 9.66 -9.80
CA LEU A 49 -2.71 9.49 -8.91
C LEU A 49 -3.56 8.27 -9.32
N GLU A 50 -3.82 8.11 -10.61
CA GLU A 50 -4.59 7.00 -11.17
C GLU A 50 -3.93 5.66 -10.86
N HIS A 51 -2.60 5.57 -11.04
CA HIS A 51 -1.84 4.37 -10.71
C HIS A 51 -1.93 4.00 -9.23
N ASN A 52 -1.79 4.98 -8.33
CA ASN A 52 -1.90 4.73 -6.90
C ASN A 52 -3.33 4.31 -6.49
N LEU A 53 -4.35 4.91 -7.11
CA LEU A 53 -5.74 4.50 -6.88
C LEU A 53 -6.01 3.08 -7.39
N ALA A 54 -5.47 2.70 -8.56
CA ALA A 54 -5.58 1.35 -9.10
C ALA A 54 -4.94 0.31 -8.16
N LEU A 55 -3.74 0.59 -7.65
CA LEU A 55 -3.06 -0.29 -6.69
C LEU A 55 -3.84 -0.45 -5.38
N LEU A 56 -4.40 0.63 -4.83
CA LEU A 56 -5.20 0.53 -3.62
C LEU A 56 -6.50 -0.25 -3.88
N LYS A 57 -7.16 -0.02 -5.02
CA LYS A 57 -8.41 -0.71 -5.40
C LYS A 57 -8.25 -2.20 -5.68
N ARG A 58 -7.04 -2.68 -5.98
CA ARG A 58 -6.75 -4.08 -6.34
C ARG A 58 -5.62 -4.65 -5.46
N LEU A 59 -5.53 -4.18 -4.22
CA LEU A 59 -4.44 -4.54 -3.30
C LEU A 59 -4.41 -6.05 -3.00
N ASP A 60 -5.58 -6.66 -2.87
CA ASP A 60 -5.80 -8.11 -2.71
C ASP A 60 -5.27 -8.93 -3.90
N GLU A 61 -5.40 -8.40 -5.12
CA GLU A 61 -4.85 -9.02 -6.32
C GLU A 61 -3.32 -9.01 -6.31
N ILE A 62 -2.71 -7.91 -5.85
CA ILE A 62 -1.25 -7.80 -5.71
C ILE A 62 -0.74 -8.86 -4.74
N GLU A 63 -1.38 -8.98 -3.57
CA GLU A 63 -1.03 -10.01 -2.57
C GLU A 63 -1.11 -11.42 -3.18
N ARG A 64 -2.22 -11.73 -3.87
CA ARG A 64 -2.44 -13.03 -4.48
C ARG A 64 -1.38 -13.39 -5.55
N ILE A 65 -0.99 -12.42 -6.38
CA ILE A 65 -0.02 -12.65 -7.47
C ILE A 65 1.42 -12.66 -6.93
N ALA A 66 1.78 -11.68 -6.09
CA ALA A 66 3.11 -11.59 -5.49
C ALA A 66 3.37 -12.73 -4.50
N GLY A 67 2.30 -13.22 -3.87
CA GLY A 67 2.29 -14.35 -2.96
C GLY A 67 2.70 -14.02 -1.54
N ALA A 68 3.18 -12.82 -1.20
CA ALA A 68 3.61 -12.47 0.16
C ALA A 68 2.64 -11.52 0.84
N PRO A 69 2.53 -11.54 2.19
CA PRO A 69 1.73 -10.57 2.89
C PRO A 69 2.20 -9.14 2.61
N LEU A 70 1.26 -8.20 2.59
CA LEU A 70 1.52 -6.83 2.18
C LEU A 70 1.86 -5.90 3.34
N LEU A 71 2.89 -5.08 3.12
CA LEU A 71 3.11 -3.85 3.88
C LEU A 71 2.63 -2.66 3.04
N VAL A 72 1.83 -1.78 3.63
CA VAL A 72 1.31 -0.58 2.96
C VAL A 72 1.62 0.68 3.75
N GLY A 73 2.21 1.68 3.08
CA GLY A 73 2.43 3.00 3.63
C GLY A 73 1.78 4.10 2.78
N LEU A 74 0.56 4.53 3.15
CA LEU A 74 -0.16 5.62 2.49
C LEU A 74 -0.18 6.93 3.30
N SER A 75 0.16 6.85 4.59
CA SER A 75 0.08 7.98 5.53
C SER A 75 0.78 9.23 5.00
N ARG A 76 0.01 10.34 4.95
CA ARG A 76 0.41 11.70 4.53
C ARG A 76 0.92 11.83 3.09
N LYS A 77 0.81 10.79 2.25
CA LYS A 77 1.29 10.84 0.85
C LYS A 77 0.55 11.89 0.03
N SER A 78 1.24 12.44 -0.97
CA SER A 78 0.74 13.47 -1.88
C SER A 78 -0.57 13.09 -2.57
N MET A 79 -0.77 11.80 -2.89
CA MET A 79 -2.03 11.33 -3.48
C MET A 79 -3.25 11.65 -2.62
N LEU A 80 -3.11 11.67 -1.28
CA LEU A 80 -4.20 11.98 -0.38
C LEU A 80 -4.56 13.46 -0.48
N GLY A 81 -3.53 14.32 -0.48
CA GLY A 81 -3.72 15.77 -0.68
C GLY A 81 -4.35 16.09 -2.03
N ALA A 82 -3.91 15.42 -3.10
CA ALA A 82 -4.48 15.58 -4.43
C ALA A 82 -5.98 15.21 -4.51
N ILE A 83 -6.46 14.30 -3.65
CA ILE A 83 -7.87 13.90 -3.58
C ILE A 83 -8.68 14.85 -2.70
N THR A 84 -8.13 15.27 -1.55
CA THR A 84 -8.88 16.01 -0.53
C THR A 84 -8.72 17.53 -0.62
N GLY A 85 -7.77 18.03 -1.42
CA GLY A 85 -7.40 19.44 -1.46
C GLY A 85 -6.47 19.88 -0.32
N GLU A 86 -5.89 18.94 0.42
CA GLU A 86 -5.02 19.23 1.57
C GLU A 86 -3.53 19.25 1.14
N ASP A 87 -2.99 20.46 0.98
CA ASP A 87 -1.62 20.67 0.51
C ASP A 87 -0.58 20.30 1.58
N ALA A 88 -0.82 20.63 2.84
CA ALA A 88 0.12 20.33 3.91
C ALA A 88 0.04 18.84 4.31
N PRO A 89 1.17 18.11 4.35
CA PRO A 89 1.17 16.71 4.79
C PRO A 89 0.59 16.50 6.20
N SER A 90 0.68 17.50 7.07
CA SER A 90 0.12 17.50 8.43
C SER A 90 -1.41 17.52 8.47
N GLU A 91 -2.07 18.03 7.43
CA GLU A 91 -3.53 18.16 7.38
C GLU A 91 -4.22 16.88 6.85
N ARG A 92 -3.42 15.93 6.34
CA ARG A 92 -3.91 14.68 5.73
C ARG A 92 -4.24 13.58 6.74
N LEU A 93 -4.49 13.91 8.01
CA LEU A 93 -4.75 12.90 9.06
C LEU A 93 -5.98 12.04 8.73
N GLY A 94 -7.12 12.67 8.44
CA GLY A 94 -8.37 11.97 8.15
C GLY A 94 -8.23 11.04 6.94
N ALA A 95 -7.65 11.55 5.85
CA ALA A 95 -7.38 10.77 4.65
C ALA A 95 -6.39 9.62 4.90
N SER A 96 -5.38 9.84 5.75
CA SER A 96 -4.40 8.80 6.11
C SER A 96 -5.04 7.65 6.89
N VAL A 97 -5.94 7.97 7.82
CA VAL A 97 -6.68 6.97 8.60
C VAL A 97 -7.64 6.20 7.69
N ALA A 98 -8.37 6.88 6.80
CA ALA A 98 -9.24 6.23 5.83
C ALA A 98 -8.47 5.28 4.90
N ALA A 99 -7.32 5.72 4.39
CA ALA A 99 -6.46 4.89 3.53
C ALA A 99 -5.90 3.67 4.26
N ALA A 100 -5.52 3.81 5.54
CA ALA A 100 -5.07 2.70 6.38
C ALA A 100 -6.17 1.66 6.60
N LEU A 101 -7.39 2.12 6.91
CA LEU A 101 -8.56 1.25 7.10
C LEU A 101 -8.90 0.50 5.81
N GLU A 102 -8.91 1.17 4.67
CA GLU A 102 -9.17 0.54 3.38
C GLU A 102 -8.07 -0.48 3.00
N SER A 103 -6.80 -0.17 3.28
CA SER A 103 -5.70 -1.11 3.07
C SER A 103 -5.89 -2.39 3.90
N ALA A 104 -6.27 -2.24 5.18
CA ALA A 104 -6.54 -3.38 6.06
C ALA A 104 -7.77 -4.20 5.59
N ARG A 105 -8.83 -3.53 5.12
CA ARG A 105 -10.00 -4.19 4.52
C ARG A 105 -9.65 -5.06 3.31
N ARG A 106 -8.57 -4.70 2.60
CA ARG A 106 -8.10 -5.39 1.39
C ARG A 106 -6.94 -6.36 1.64
N GLY A 107 -6.65 -6.70 2.90
CA GLY A 107 -5.69 -7.76 3.22
C GLY A 107 -4.30 -7.28 3.61
N ALA A 108 -4.02 -5.97 3.68
CA ALA A 108 -2.71 -5.50 4.15
C ALA A 108 -2.40 -6.03 5.56
N ALA A 109 -1.31 -6.79 5.68
CA ALA A 109 -0.86 -7.37 6.94
C ALA A 109 -0.17 -6.34 7.84
N VAL A 110 0.51 -5.35 7.24
CA VAL A 110 1.22 -4.30 7.97
C VAL A 110 0.87 -2.92 7.41
N ILE A 111 0.51 -1.99 8.28
CA ILE A 111 0.28 -0.58 7.94
C ILE A 111 1.41 0.28 8.51
N ARG A 112 2.10 1.02 7.64
CA ARG A 112 3.08 2.04 8.03
C ARG A 112 2.40 3.41 8.12
N ALA A 113 2.37 3.99 9.32
CA ALA A 113 1.72 5.27 9.58
C ALA A 113 2.62 6.24 10.40
N HIS A 114 2.45 7.54 10.16
CA HIS A 114 3.02 8.60 11.02
C HIS A 114 2.15 8.79 12.28
N ASP A 115 0.83 8.80 12.10
CA ASP A 115 -0.17 9.07 13.13
C ASP A 115 -0.67 7.78 13.81
N VAL A 116 0.24 7.08 14.49
CA VAL A 116 0.02 5.72 15.03
C VAL A 116 -1.25 5.60 15.88
N LYS A 117 -1.49 6.55 16.78
CA LYS A 117 -2.65 6.52 17.70
C LYS A 117 -3.97 6.50 16.94
N ALA A 118 -4.15 7.41 15.99
CA ALA A 118 -5.39 7.54 15.23
C ALA A 118 -5.61 6.33 14.32
N THR A 119 -4.56 5.85 13.64
CA THR A 119 -4.64 4.64 12.81
C THR A 119 -5.01 3.42 13.64
N ARG A 120 -4.39 3.23 14.82
CA ARG A 120 -4.71 2.13 15.72
C ARG A 120 -6.17 2.17 16.19
N GLN A 121 -6.68 3.34 16.58
CA GLN A 121 -8.08 3.48 17.01
C GLN A 121 -9.06 3.03 15.91
N ALA A 122 -8.83 3.45 14.67
CA ALA A 122 -9.68 3.07 13.54
C ALA A 122 -9.62 1.55 13.27
N LEU A 123 -8.42 0.95 13.30
CA LEU A 123 -8.27 -0.49 13.10
C LEU A 123 -8.89 -1.33 14.22
N GLN A 124 -8.77 -0.89 15.47
CA GLN A 124 -9.40 -1.56 16.62
C GLN A 124 -10.92 -1.57 16.50
N LEU A 125 -11.52 -0.42 16.18
CA LEU A 125 -12.97 -0.33 15.95
C LEU A 125 -13.39 -1.24 14.80
N TRP A 126 -12.69 -1.18 13.67
CA TRP A 126 -12.99 -2.03 12.52
C TRP A 126 -12.88 -3.53 12.83
N GLN A 127 -11.87 -3.94 13.58
CA GLN A 127 -11.69 -5.33 14.00
C GLN A 127 -12.85 -5.78 14.90
N ALA A 128 -13.25 -4.96 15.88
CA ALA A 128 -14.37 -5.29 16.77
C ALA A 128 -15.70 -5.50 15.99
N LEU A 129 -15.91 -4.75 14.89
CA LEU A 129 -17.08 -4.91 14.03
C LEU A 129 -17.06 -6.19 13.18
N ARG A 130 -15.92 -6.87 13.04
CA ARG A 130 -15.78 -8.12 12.26
C ARG A 130 -15.85 -9.37 13.12
N GLU A 131 -15.62 -9.24 14.42
CA GLU A 131 -15.68 -10.34 15.40
C GLU A 131 -17.11 -10.58 15.91
N SER A 132 -18.08 -9.80 15.42
CA SER A 132 -19.53 -9.94 15.66
C SER A 132 -20.23 -10.63 14.49
#